data_AF-A0A1V1NRP7-F1
#
_entry.id   AF-A0A1V1NRP7-F1
#
_cell.length_a   1.000
_cell.length_b   1.000
_cell.length_c   1.000
_cell.angle_alpha   90.00
_cell.angle_beta   90.00
_cell.angle_gamma   90.00
#
_symmetry.space_group_name_H-M   'P 1'
#
loop_
_entity.id
_entity.type
_entity.pdbx_description
1 polymer ?
#
loop_
_entity_poly.entity_id
_entity_poly.type
_entity_poly.pdbx_seq_one_letter_code
_entity_poly.pdbx_strand_id
1 'polypeptide(L)' 'MAASAPKLVGQTGVWGLQNPYPHNEDLRGLWAANANNIFGVGSSGAIIHYDGNNWTTMNSGTSYYLNGVWGSSGS' A
#
# COMPACT_ATOMS: atom_id res chain seq x y z
N MET A 1 -18.44 -11.51 19.92
CA MET A 1 -17.88 -10.48 20.82
C MET A 1 -17.07 -9.50 19.99
N ALA A 2 -17.27 -8.20 20.24
CA ALA A 2 -16.61 -7.01 19.68
C ALA A 2 -16.71 -6.73 18.16
N ALA A 3 -17.63 -5.84 17.80
CA ALA A 3 -17.57 -5.08 16.55
C ALA A 3 -16.36 -4.13 16.60
N SER A 4 -15.46 -4.24 15.63
CA SER A 4 -14.35 -3.28 15.50
C SER A 4 -14.77 -2.16 14.57
N ALA A 5 -14.89 -0.95 15.10
CA ALA A 5 -15.24 0.24 14.33
C ALA A 5 -14.12 0.56 13.29
N PRO A 6 -14.45 0.88 12.03
CA PRO A 6 -13.47 1.29 11.03
C PRO A 6 -12.84 2.64 11.42
N LYS A 7 -11.51 2.72 11.36
CA LYS A 7 -10.78 3.97 11.58
C LYS A 7 -10.68 4.74 10.26
N LEU A 8 -11.05 6.02 10.32
CA LEU A 8 -11.36 6.93 9.23
C LEU A 8 -10.17 7.16 8.28
N VAL A 9 -10.42 6.97 6.99
CA VAL A 9 -9.57 7.48 5.89
C VAL A 9 -9.97 8.95 5.67
N GLY A 10 -9.02 9.89 5.80
CA GLY A 10 -9.20 11.29 5.34
C GLY A 10 -9.30 12.41 6.39
N GLN A 11 -8.71 12.29 7.59
CA GLN A 11 -8.54 13.45 8.49
C GLN A 11 -7.11 13.98 8.44
N THR A 12 -6.94 15.20 7.94
CA THR A 12 -5.64 15.89 7.91
C THR A 12 -5.06 16.00 9.33
N GLY A 13 -3.85 15.47 9.54
CA GLY A 13 -3.07 15.64 10.78
C GLY A 13 -3.13 14.50 11.79
N VAL A 14 -3.80 13.37 11.50
CA VAL A 14 -3.84 12.21 12.42
C VAL A 14 -3.48 10.92 11.70
N TRP A 15 -2.48 10.20 12.20
CA TRP A 15 -2.15 8.87 11.70
C TRP A 15 -3.23 7.85 12.12
N GLY A 16 -3.84 7.21 11.12
CA GLY A 16 -4.81 6.12 11.31
C GLY A 16 -4.31 4.83 10.66
N LEU A 17 -4.49 3.70 11.32
CA LEU A 17 -4.34 2.39 10.69
C LEU A 17 -5.58 2.11 9.83
N GLN A 18 -5.37 1.66 8.59
CA GLN A 18 -6.44 1.19 7.73
C GLN A 18 -6.79 -0.27 8.07
N ASN A 19 -8.06 -0.53 8.36
CA ASN A 19 -8.57 -1.86 8.69
C ASN A 19 -9.87 -2.15 7.89
N PRO A 20 -10.01 -3.31 7.22
CA PRO A 20 -9.07 -4.42 7.14
C PRO A 20 -7.76 -4.02 6.46
N TYR A 21 -6.65 -4.65 6.86
CA TYR A 21 -5.37 -4.44 6.19
C TYR A 21 -5.51 -4.91 4.74
N PRO A 22 -5.13 -4.07 3.76
CA PRO A 22 -5.33 -4.39 2.34
C PRO A 22 -4.44 -5.54 1.85
N HIS A 23 -3.44 -5.94 2.64
CA HIS A 23 -2.52 -7.03 2.32
C HIS A 23 -1.93 -7.60 3.62
N ASN A 24 -1.52 -8.87 3.58
CA ASN A 24 -0.93 -9.61 4.71
C ASN A 24 0.56 -9.96 4.46
N GLU A 25 1.18 -9.27 3.51
CA GLU A 25 2.56 -9.51 3.05
C GLU A 25 3.53 -8.45 3.62
N ASP A 26 4.76 -8.87 3.87
CA ASP A 26 5.84 -8.01 4.34
C ASP A 26 6.30 -7.09 3.21
N LEU A 27 5.96 -5.80 3.31
CA LEU A 27 6.45 -4.78 2.39
C LEU A 27 7.91 -4.45 2.70
N ARG A 28 8.72 -4.42 1.63
CA ARG A 28 10.17 -4.21 1.68
C ARG A 28 10.61 -2.91 1.03
N GLY A 29 9.74 -2.30 0.22
CA GLY A 29 9.99 -1.01 -0.40
C GLY A 29 8.72 -0.26 -0.74
N LEU A 30 8.79 1.06 -0.70
CA LEU A 30 7.73 1.98 -1.07
C LEU A 30 8.31 3.07 -1.98
N TRP A 31 7.52 3.47 -2.98
CA TRP A 31 7.80 4.64 -3.81
C TRP A 31 6.49 5.39 -4.05
N ALA A 32 6.55 6.72 -4.02
CA ALA A 32 5.39 7.58 -4.27
C ALA A 32 5.72 8.53 -5.43
N ALA A 33 4.87 8.52 -6.47
CA ALA A 33 4.91 9.53 -7.52
C ALA A 33 4.26 10.83 -7.04
N ASN A 34 3.12 10.71 -6.35
CA ASN A 34 2.34 11.79 -5.75
C ASN A 34 1.37 11.21 -4.68
N ALA A 35 0.55 12.06 -4.07
CA ALA A 35 -0.37 11.66 -2.99
C ALA A 35 -1.42 10.59 -3.40
N ASN A 36 -1.67 10.44 -4.70
CA ASN A 36 -2.65 9.54 -5.28
C ASN A 36 -2.02 8.37 -6.03
N ASN A 37 -0.70 8.21 -5.92
CA ASN A 37 0.02 7.21 -6.69
C ASN A 37 1.24 6.75 -5.90
N ILE A 38 1.01 5.76 -5.04
CA ILE A 38 2.04 5.15 -4.17
C ILE A 38 2.07 3.67 -4.44
N PHE A 39 3.27 3.11 -4.65
CA PHE A 39 3.49 1.69 -4.85
C PHE A 39 4.28 1.11 -3.68
N GLY A 40 3.84 -0.06 -3.21
CA GLY A 40 4.58 -0.89 -2.27
C GLY A 40 4.92 -2.23 -2.90
N VAL A 41 6.09 -2.76 -2.57
CA VAL A 41 6.52 -4.09 -3.01
C VAL A 41 7.04 -4.92 -1.84
N GLY A 42 6.92 -6.24 -1.91
CA GLY A 42 7.21 -7.09 -0.75
C GLY A 42 7.39 -8.58 -1.01
N SER A 43 7.07 -9.37 0.02
CA SER A 43 7.13 -10.83 -0.01
C SER A 43 6.19 -11.43 -1.04
N SER A 44 6.45 -12.67 -1.48
CA SER A 44 5.54 -13.44 -2.34
C SER A 44 5.18 -12.74 -3.66
N GLY A 45 6.04 -11.85 -4.17
CA GLY A 45 5.77 -11.02 -5.33
C GLY A 45 4.69 -9.96 -5.11
N ALA A 46 4.46 -9.54 -3.85
CA ALA A 46 3.46 -8.53 -3.52
C ALA A 46 3.77 -7.21 -4.21
N ILE A 47 2.77 -6.69 -4.93
CA ILE A 47 2.73 -5.31 -5.39
C ILE A 47 1.39 -4.74 -4.92
N ILE A 48 1.43 -3.58 -4.29
CA ILE A 48 0.24 -2.82 -3.91
C ILE A 48 0.32 -1.41 -4.46
N HIS A 49 -0.83 -0.82 -4.75
CA HIS A 49 -0.95 0.54 -5.25
C HIS A 49 -2.03 1.31 -4.50
N TYR A 50 -1.67 2.50 -4.02
CA TYR A 50 -2.60 3.47 -3.43
C TYR A 50 -3.01 4.49 -4.47
N ASP A 51 -4.31 4.60 -4.71
CA ASP A 51 -4.91 5.53 -5.68
C ASP A 51 -5.30 6.91 -5.08
N GLY A 52 -4.96 7.14 -3.81
CA GLY A 52 -5.39 8.31 -3.03
C GLY A 52 -6.60 8.06 -2.14
N ASN A 53 -7.27 6.92 -2.29
CA ASN A 53 -8.39 6.53 -1.44
C ASN A 53 -8.20 5.12 -0.88
N ASN A 54 -7.75 4.17 -1.72
CA ASN A 54 -7.67 2.75 -1.40
C ASN A 54 -6.34 2.15 -1.84
N TRP A 55 -5.91 1.13 -1.12
CA TRP A 55 -4.84 0.23 -1.56
C TRP A 55 -5.43 -0.94 -2.33
N THR A 56 -4.82 -1.28 -3.46
CA THR A 56 -5.20 -2.43 -4.30
C THR A 56 -3.99 -3.29 -4.61
N THR A 57 -4.18 -4.61 -4.73
CA THR A 57 -3.13 -5.56 -5.10
C THR A 57 -2.96 -5.63 -6.61
N MET A 58 -1.71 -5.72 -7.07
CA MET A 58 -1.38 -5.91 -8.47
C MET A 58 -0.63 -7.24 -8.66
N ASN A 59 -0.89 -7.91 -9.78
CA ASN A 59 -0.15 -9.12 -10.15
C ASN A 59 1.26 -8.74 -10.63
N SER A 60 2.29 -9.31 -10.00
CA SER A 60 3.69 -9.14 -10.41
C SER A 60 4.17 -10.19 -11.42
N GLY A 61 3.42 -11.28 -11.59
CA GLY A 61 3.85 -12.44 -12.38
C GLY A 61 4.93 -13.29 -11.70
N THR A 62 5.24 -13.04 -10.43
CA THR A 62 6.25 -13.80 -9.68
C THR A 62 5.83 -14.03 -8.24
N SER A 63 6.48 -14.98 -7.57
CA SER A 63 6.37 -15.20 -6.12
C SER A 63 7.68 -14.88 -5.39
N TYR A 64 8.70 -14.36 -6.10
CA TYR A 64 9.96 -13.95 -5.49
C TYR A 64 9.81 -12.66 -4.67
N TYR A 65 10.75 -12.43 -3.76
CA TYR A 65 10.82 -11.19 -3.00
C TYR A 65 11.17 -10.00 -3.89
N LEU A 66 10.33 -8.98 -3.84
CA LEU A 66 10.60 -7.68 -4.44
C LEU A 66 11.21 -6.78 -3.37
N ASN A 67 12.52 -6.53 -3.46
CA ASN A 67 13.28 -5.88 -2.38
C ASN A 67 13.33 -4.35 -2.48
N GLY A 68 12.76 -3.76 -3.52
CA GLY A 68 12.76 -2.33 -3.72
C GLY A 68 11.94 -1.92 -4.93
N VAL A 69 11.43 -0.70 -4.87
CA VAL A 69 10.68 -0.06 -5.96
C VAL A 69 11.14 1.38 -6.05
N TRP A 70 11.27 1.87 -7.28
CA TRP A 70 11.66 3.23 -7.58
C TRP A 70 10.99 3.67 -8.89
N GLY A 71 10.88 4.97 -9.09
CA GLY A 71 10.39 5.56 -10.33
C GLY A 71 10.84 7.02 -10.45
N SER A 72 10.83 7.55 -11.66
CA SER A 72 10.99 8.98 -11.91
C SER A 72 9.61 9.63 -11.75
N SER A 73 9.41 10.45 -10.72
CA SER A 73 8.19 11.25 -10.60
C SER A 73 8.10 12.19 -11.81
N GLY A 74 7.06 12.02 -12.64
CA GLY A 74 6.73 12.98 -13.70
C GLY A 74 6.11 14.23 -13.08
N SER A 75 6.64 15.40 -13.44
CA SER A 75 6.19 16.73 -13.03
C SER A 75 4.73 17.00 -13.36
#